data_AF-A0A2J6UTX5-F1
#
_entry.id   AF-A0A2J6UTX5-F1
#
_cell.length_a   1.000
_cell.length_b   1.000
_cell.length_c   1.000
_cell.angle_alpha   90.00
_cell.angle_beta   90.00
_cell.angle_gamma   90.00
#
_symmetry.space_group_name_H-M   'P 1'
#
loop_
_entity.id
_entity.type
_entity.pdbx_description
1 polymer ?
#
loop_
_entity_poly.entity_id
_entity_poly.type
_entity_poly.pdbx_seq_one_letter_code
_entity_poly.pdbx_strand_id
1 'polypeptide(L)'
;MNMFKTLALSITLFLVGCASGSAILVGEARDPITPLEVTLYLEAPENYEKIALVDASSDAGMTKQGSIDYAIEELKNQAAKLGANGVLLQATGSNSSVVLGGVGTDYQYLIPVSEQTVNGIAIYTE
;
A
#
# COMPACT_ATOMS: atom_id res chain seq x y z
N MET A 1 10.34 26.72 28.66
CA MET A 1 9.88 26.93 27.27
C MET A 1 10.29 25.80 26.30
N ASN A 2 10.69 24.62 26.80
CA ASN A 2 11.21 23.53 25.96
C ASN A 2 10.36 22.25 26.00
N MET A 3 9.49 22.08 27.01
CA MET A 3 8.65 20.88 27.17
C MET A 3 7.52 20.80 26.13
N PHE A 4 6.96 21.96 25.73
CA PHE A 4 5.98 22.04 24.64
C PHE A 4 6.60 21.72 23.28
N LYS A 5 7.89 22.07 23.06
CA LYS A 5 8.62 21.76 21.83
C LYS A 5 8.94 20.27 21.71
N THR A 6 9.35 19.63 22.80
CA THR A 6 9.57 18.16 22.80
C THR A 6 8.26 17.38 22.69
N LEU A 7 7.17 17.86 23.29
CA LEU A 7 5.84 17.24 23.15
C LEU A 7 5.30 17.35 21.71
N ALA A 8 5.46 18.52 21.08
CA ALA A 8 5.06 18.73 19.68
C ALA A 8 5.87 17.85 18.71
N LEU A 9 7.18 17.65 18.95
CA LEU A 9 8.03 16.80 18.11
C LEU A 9 7.65 15.32 18.20
N SER A 10 7.21 14.86 19.38
CA SER A 10 6.83 13.45 19.60
C SER A 10 5.48 13.07 18.97
N ILE A 11 4.57 14.03 18.77
CA ILE A 11 3.23 13.79 18.21
C ILE A 11 3.25 13.64 16.69
N THR A 12 4.20 14.31 16.01
CA THR A 12 4.35 14.24 14.55
C THR A 12 4.81 12.85 14.06
N LEU A 13 5.48 12.06 14.92
CA LEU A 13 5.99 10.74 14.53
C LEU A 13 4.89 9.66 14.37
N PHE A 14 3.66 9.91 14.84
CA PHE A 14 2.60 8.90 14.86
C PHE A 14 1.57 9.03 13.73
N LEU A 15 1.72 9.99 12.80
CA LEU A 15 0.79 10.15 11.67
C LEU A 15 1.18 9.32 10.44
N VAL A 16 1.82 8.16 10.64
CA VAL A 16 2.08 7.23 9.54
C VAL A 16 0.79 6.48 9.24
N GLY A 17 0.22 6.72 8.06
CA GLY A 17 -0.90 5.94 7.56
C GLY A 17 -0.52 4.47 7.46
N CYS A 18 -1.38 3.57 7.92
CA CYS A 18 -1.18 2.14 7.77
C CYS A 18 -1.49 1.76 6.32
N ALA A 19 -0.48 1.37 5.56
CA ALA A 19 -0.64 0.64 4.32
C ALA A 19 -0.03 -0.75 4.51
N SER A 20 -0.70 -1.77 4.00
CA SER A 20 -0.22 -3.14 4.05
C SER A 20 0.10 -3.59 2.63
N GLY A 21 1.21 -4.33 2.48
CA GLY A 21 1.65 -4.83 1.18
C GLY A 21 2.24 -6.22 1.29
N SER A 22 2.08 -7.00 0.23
CA SER A 22 2.67 -8.32 0.11
C SER A 22 3.22 -8.55 -1.30
N ALA A 23 4.21 -9.43 -1.40
CA ALA A 23 4.78 -9.85 -2.66
C ALA A 23 5.03 -11.36 -2.66
N ILE A 24 4.69 -12.01 -3.77
CA ILE A 24 4.96 -13.41 -4.02
C ILE A 24 5.93 -13.47 -5.19
N LEU A 25 7.17 -13.90 -4.91
CA LEU A 25 8.20 -14.07 -5.94
C LEU A 25 7.77 -15.15 -6.94
N VAL A 26 7.79 -14.83 -8.24
CA VAL A 26 7.47 -15.78 -9.33
C VAL A 26 8.60 -15.95 -10.33
N GLY A 27 9.56 -15.01 -10.38
CA GLY A 27 10.73 -15.05 -11.25
C GLY A 27 12.02 -14.85 -10.48
N GLU A 28 13.02 -14.25 -11.14
CA GLU A 28 14.32 -13.96 -10.53
C GLU A 28 14.29 -12.65 -9.76
N ALA A 29 14.69 -12.68 -8.49
CA ALA A 29 14.84 -11.48 -7.67
C ALA A 29 16.03 -10.66 -8.17
N ARG A 30 15.87 -9.34 -8.25
CA ARG A 30 16.95 -8.40 -8.58
C ARG A 30 17.33 -7.57 -7.35
N ASP A 31 18.42 -6.82 -7.45
CA ASP A 31 18.83 -5.91 -6.38
C ASP A 31 17.72 -4.87 -6.11
N PRO A 32 17.41 -4.57 -4.83
CA PRO A 32 16.39 -3.60 -4.50
C PRO A 32 16.67 -2.23 -5.10
N ILE A 33 15.65 -1.60 -5.66
CA ILE A 33 15.71 -0.24 -6.24
C ILE A 33 14.89 0.75 -5.40
N THR A 34 14.88 2.03 -5.78
CA THR A 34 14.02 2.99 -5.08
C THR A 34 12.56 2.88 -5.57
N PRO A 35 11.54 3.01 -4.69
CA PRO A 35 10.14 2.97 -5.09
C PRO A 35 9.75 4.02 -6.15
N LEU A 36 10.49 5.14 -6.23
CA LEU A 36 10.28 6.18 -7.23
C LEU A 36 10.69 5.76 -8.65
N GLU A 37 11.57 4.76 -8.79
CA GLU A 37 11.98 4.20 -10.07
C GLU A 37 10.94 3.20 -10.62
N VAL A 38 9.93 2.83 -9.82
CA VAL A 38 8.87 1.89 -10.23
C VAL A 38 7.78 2.62 -11.02
N THR A 39 7.65 2.24 -12.29
CA THR A 39 6.63 2.76 -13.21
C THR A 39 5.37 1.89 -13.18
N LEU A 40 4.19 2.50 -13.14
CA LEU A 40 2.92 1.78 -13.25
C LEU A 40 2.52 1.66 -14.72
N TYR A 41 2.21 0.44 -15.13
CA TYR A 41 1.74 0.12 -16.47
C TYR A 41 0.29 -0.36 -16.41
N LEU A 42 -0.54 0.12 -17.33
CA LEU A 42 -1.89 -0.42 -17.56
C LEU A 42 -1.88 -1.51 -18.63
N GLU A 43 -0.99 -1.37 -19.61
CA GLU A 43 -0.79 -2.32 -20.70
C GLU A 43 0.60 -2.94 -20.58
N ALA A 44 0.73 -4.21 -20.94
CA ALA A 44 2.00 -4.91 -20.86
C ALA A 44 3.00 -4.32 -21.89
N PRO A 45 4.23 -3.97 -21.48
CA PRO A 45 5.27 -3.52 -22.41
C PRO A 45 5.72 -4.67 -23.34
N GLU A 46 6.40 -4.34 -24.44
CA GLU A 46 6.78 -5.35 -25.46
C GLU A 46 7.73 -6.42 -24.93
N ASN A 47 8.72 -6.03 -24.12
CA ASN A 47 9.71 -6.92 -23.55
C ASN A 47 9.79 -6.69 -22.04
N TYR A 48 9.45 -7.72 -21.26
CA TYR A 48 9.54 -7.67 -19.82
C TYR A 48 9.67 -9.06 -19.20
N GLU A 49 10.27 -9.08 -18.01
CA GLU A 49 10.34 -10.25 -17.15
C GLU A 49 9.39 -10.09 -15.97
N LYS A 50 8.74 -11.17 -15.55
CA LYS A 50 7.88 -11.17 -14.35
C LYS A 50 8.72 -11.52 -13.14
N ILE A 51 8.76 -10.65 -12.14
CA ILE A 51 9.53 -10.85 -10.91
C ILE A 51 8.63 -11.37 -9.79
N ALA A 52 7.49 -10.71 -9.56
CA ALA A 52 6.60 -11.05 -8.46
C ALA A 52 5.15 -10.71 -8.76
N LEU A 53 4.23 -11.35 -8.05
CA LEU A 53 2.88 -10.85 -7.85
C LEU A 53 2.90 -9.91 -6.65
N VAL A 54 2.35 -8.72 -6.77
CA VAL A 54 2.31 -7.72 -5.71
C VAL A 54 0.88 -7.30 -5.42
N ASP A 55 0.57 -7.14 -4.15
CA ASP A 55 -0.75 -6.77 -3.63
C ASP A 55 -0.53 -5.73 -2.53
N ALA A 56 -1.32 -4.68 -2.53
CA ALA A 56 -1.26 -3.65 -1.50
C ALA A 56 -2.64 -3.08 -1.20
N SER A 57 -2.80 -2.63 0.04
CA SER A 57 -4.05 -2.10 0.54
C SER A 57 -3.83 -0.99 1.55
N SER A 58 -4.76 -0.04 1.59
CA SER A 58 -4.74 1.04 2.59
C SER A 58 -6.13 1.59 2.86
N ASP A 59 -6.35 1.95 4.12
CA ASP A 59 -7.52 2.70 4.62
C ASP A 59 -7.10 4.06 5.24
N ALA A 60 -5.83 4.44 5.10
CA ALA A 60 -5.24 5.59 5.79
C ALA A 60 -5.57 6.96 5.15
N GLY A 61 -6.16 6.98 3.95
CA GLY A 61 -6.50 8.21 3.26
C GLY A 61 -7.69 8.93 3.88
N MET A 62 -7.60 10.26 4.00
CA MET A 62 -8.76 11.09 4.35
C MET A 62 -9.86 11.08 3.27
N THR A 63 -9.51 10.66 2.06
CA THR A 63 -10.42 10.42 0.94
C THR A 63 -10.18 9.03 0.37
N LYS A 64 -11.17 8.49 -0.36
CA LYS A 64 -11.02 7.21 -1.08
C LYS A 64 -9.83 7.22 -2.03
N GLN A 65 -9.61 8.34 -2.73
CA GLN A 65 -8.44 8.49 -3.60
C GLN A 65 -7.14 8.49 -2.81
N GLY A 66 -7.08 9.17 -1.67
CA GLY A 66 -5.88 9.15 -0.82
C GLY A 66 -5.52 7.73 -0.34
N SER A 67 -6.52 6.89 -0.03
CA SER A 67 -6.27 5.49 0.32
C SER A 67 -5.75 4.68 -0.87
N ILE A 68 -6.23 4.96 -2.08
CA ILE A 68 -5.69 4.36 -3.31
C ILE A 68 -4.24 4.82 -3.52
N ASP A 69 -3.94 6.11 -3.31
CA ASP A 69 -2.60 6.65 -3.48
C ASP A 69 -1.60 6.00 -2.51
N TYR A 70 -1.99 5.81 -1.24
CA TYR A 70 -1.19 5.07 -0.25
C TYR A 70 -1.02 3.59 -0.61
N ALA A 71 -2.07 2.93 -1.09
CA ALA A 71 -1.96 1.54 -1.56
C ALA A 71 -1.03 1.43 -2.77
N ILE A 72 -1.05 2.39 -3.70
CA ILE A 72 -0.15 2.45 -4.85
C ILE A 72 1.31 2.66 -4.40
N GLU A 73 1.54 3.56 -3.45
CA GLU A 73 2.88 3.78 -2.89
C GLU A 73 3.44 2.49 -2.28
N GLU A 74 2.63 1.79 -1.50
CA GLU A 74 3.03 0.52 -0.90
C GLU A 74 3.22 -0.59 -1.93
N LEU A 75 2.40 -0.64 -2.98
CA LEU A 75 2.58 -1.57 -4.11
C LEU A 75 3.95 -1.37 -4.77
N LYS A 76 4.34 -0.10 -5.00
CA LYS A 76 5.66 0.24 -5.54
C LYS A 76 6.77 -0.13 -4.57
N ASN A 77 6.58 0.07 -3.26
CA ASN A 77 7.55 -0.37 -2.25
C ASN A 77 7.81 -1.88 -2.32
N GLN A 78 6.75 -2.69 -2.46
CA GLN A 78 6.88 -4.15 -2.57
C GLN A 78 7.58 -4.58 -3.85
N ALA A 79 7.26 -3.95 -4.98
CA ALA A 79 7.94 -4.22 -6.26
C ALA A 79 9.43 -3.82 -6.21
N ALA A 80 9.73 -2.63 -5.67
CA ALA A 80 11.08 -2.10 -5.57
C ALA A 80 11.99 -2.95 -4.69
N LYS A 81 11.46 -3.51 -3.58
CA LYS A 81 12.18 -4.44 -2.70
C LYS A 81 12.67 -5.69 -3.42
N LEU A 82 12.03 -6.07 -4.53
CA LEU A 82 12.39 -7.23 -5.35
C LEU A 82 13.14 -6.85 -6.63
N GLY A 83 13.49 -5.57 -6.78
CA GLY A 83 14.23 -5.03 -7.92
C GLY A 83 13.43 -4.90 -9.21
N ALA A 84 12.09 -4.87 -9.12
CA ALA A 84 11.23 -4.61 -10.26
C ALA A 84 11.13 -3.10 -10.53
N ASN A 85 11.38 -2.68 -11.77
CA ASN A 85 11.26 -1.27 -12.21
C ASN A 85 9.87 -0.94 -12.77
N GLY A 86 8.97 -1.92 -12.84
CA GLY A 86 7.60 -1.73 -13.29
C GLY A 86 6.60 -2.54 -12.49
N VAL A 87 5.35 -2.09 -12.47
CA VAL A 87 4.20 -2.90 -12.04
C VAL A 87 3.11 -2.80 -13.10
N LEU A 88 2.73 -3.94 -13.67
CA LEU A 88 1.55 -4.06 -14.52
C LEU A 88 0.30 -4.20 -13.63
N LEU A 89 -0.52 -3.16 -13.58
CA LEU A 89 -1.75 -3.13 -12.81
C LEU A 89 -2.77 -4.11 -13.38
N GLN A 90 -3.36 -4.93 -12.52
CA GLN A 90 -4.36 -5.92 -12.90
C GLN A 90 -5.75 -5.57 -12.40
N ALA A 91 -5.85 -5.21 -11.12
CA ALA A 91 -7.13 -4.96 -10.49
C ALA A 91 -6.98 -3.89 -9.41
N THR A 92 -8.05 -3.10 -9.26
CA THR A 92 -8.29 -2.26 -8.10
C THR A 92 -9.58 -2.70 -7.44
N GLY A 93 -9.67 -2.56 -6.13
CA GLY A 93 -10.80 -3.02 -5.36
C GLY A 93 -10.97 -2.27 -4.06
N SER A 94 -11.92 -2.75 -3.26
CA SER A 94 -12.09 -2.29 -1.90
C SER A 94 -12.60 -3.41 -1.03
N ASN A 95 -12.00 -3.58 0.14
CA ASN A 95 -12.52 -4.43 1.19
C ASN A 95 -13.34 -3.57 2.14
N SER A 96 -14.49 -4.08 2.58
CA SER A 96 -15.30 -3.45 3.61
C SER A 96 -15.52 -4.43 4.74
N SER A 97 -15.21 -4.01 5.95
CA SER A 97 -15.52 -4.77 7.16
C SER A 97 -16.20 -3.86 8.17
N VAL A 98 -16.70 -4.46 9.24
CA VAL A 98 -17.35 -3.72 10.33
C VAL A 98 -16.69 -4.10 11.64
N VAL A 99 -16.37 -3.09 12.43
CA VAL A 99 -15.90 -3.27 13.80
C VAL A 99 -17.12 -3.17 14.72
N LEU A 100 -17.31 -4.19 15.55
CA LEU A 100 -18.33 -4.18 16.59
C LEU A 100 -17.83 -3.42 17.81
N GLY A 101 -18.50 -2.32 18.13
CA GLY A 101 -18.30 -1.54 19.35
C GLY A 101 -19.39 -1.78 20.39
N GLY A 102 -19.13 -1.36 21.63
CA GLY A 102 -20.09 -1.46 22.73
C GLY A 102 -20.02 -2.74 23.57
N VAL A 103 -18.88 -3.45 23.56
CA VAL A 103 -18.66 -4.59 24.46
C VAL A 103 -18.70 -4.10 25.91
N GLY A 104 -19.67 -4.56 26.70
CA GLY A 104 -19.85 -4.17 28.10
C GLY A 104 -20.76 -2.97 28.34
N THR A 105 -21.47 -2.48 27.31
CA THR A 105 -22.53 -1.47 27.45
C THR A 105 -23.88 -2.03 26.96
N ASP A 106 -24.97 -1.33 27.26
CA ASP A 106 -26.33 -1.70 26.77
C ASP A 106 -26.54 -1.39 25.28
N TYR A 107 -25.53 -0.84 24.59
CA TYR A 107 -25.63 -0.41 23.19
C TYR A 107 -24.52 -1.04 22.35
N GLN A 108 -24.91 -1.74 21.30
CA GLN A 108 -23.99 -2.22 20.27
C GLN A 108 -24.05 -1.31 19.04
N TYR A 109 -22.89 -0.99 18.49
CA TYR A 109 -22.79 -0.18 17.27
C TYR A 109 -21.76 -0.79 16.31
N LEU A 110 -22.00 -0.61 15.02
CA LEU A 110 -21.12 -1.09 13.96
C LEU A 110 -20.42 0.11 13.33
N ILE A 111 -19.08 0.08 13.33
CA ILE A 111 -18.27 1.07 12.63
C ILE A 111 -17.83 0.44 11.31
N PRO A 112 -18.29 0.95 10.15
CA PRO A 112 -17.80 0.48 8.87
C PRO A 112 -16.36 0.97 8.65
N VAL A 113 -15.50 0.07 8.21
CA VAL A 113 -14.14 0.38 7.74
C VAL A 113 -14.03 -0.07 6.29
N SER A 114 -13.46 0.79 5.44
CA SER A 114 -13.25 0.50 4.02
C SER A 114 -11.80 0.72 3.66
N GLU A 115 -11.19 -0.34 3.16
CA GLU A 115 -9.83 -0.37 2.67
C GLU A 115 -9.85 -0.42 1.14
N GLN A 116 -8.94 0.29 0.49
CA GLN A 116 -8.77 0.25 -0.96
C GLN A 116 -7.61 -0.67 -1.29
N THR A 117 -7.78 -1.53 -2.31
CA THR A 117 -6.78 -2.52 -2.70
C THR A 117 -6.32 -2.30 -4.14
N VAL A 118 -5.05 -2.59 -4.41
CA VAL A 118 -4.42 -2.47 -5.73
C VAL A 118 -3.48 -3.64 -5.94
N ASN A 119 -3.64 -4.35 -7.05
CA ASN A 119 -2.93 -5.59 -7.34
C ASN A 119 -2.27 -5.52 -8.72
N GLY A 120 -1.11 -6.17 -8.84
CA GLY A 120 -0.39 -6.21 -10.10
C GLY A 120 0.71 -7.25 -10.18
N ILE A 121 1.34 -7.29 -11.35
CA ILE A 121 2.55 -8.07 -11.58
C ILE A 121 3.73 -7.12 -11.56
N ALA A 122 4.66 -7.31 -10.64
CA ALA A 122 5.95 -6.64 -10.64
C ALA A 122 6.82 -7.19 -11.77
N ILE A 123 7.30 -6.29 -12.62
CA ILE A 123 8.02 -6.62 -13.85
C ILE A 123 9.34 -5.86 -13.93
N TYR A 124 10.25 -6.39 -14.73
CA TYR A 124 11.47 -5.71 -15.14
C TYR A 124 11.48 -5.50 -16.64
N THR A 125 11.73 -4.26 -17.07
CA THR A 125 11.96 -3.88 -18.47
C THR A 125 13.41 -3.43 -18.65
N GLU A 126 14.09 -3.86 -19.70
CA GLU A 126 15.45 -3.39 -20.06
C GLU A 126 15.46 -1.98 -20.69
#